data_AF-A0A6I7P306-F1
#
_entry.id   AF-A0A6I7P306-F1
#
_cell.length_a   1.000
_cell.length_b   1.000
_cell.length_c   1.000
_cell.angle_alpha   90.00
_cell.angle_beta   90.00
_cell.angle_gamma   90.00
#
_symmetry.space_group_name_H-M   'P 1'
#
loop_
_entity.id
_entity.type
_entity.pdbx_description
1 polymer ?
#
loop_
_entity_poly.entity_id
_entity_poly.type
_entity_poly.pdbx_seq_one_letter_code
_entity_poly.pdbx_strand_id
1 'polypeptide(L)'
;MAVRRNQDEQVKAFWDQTEEELGEEVIVYAMGRCLSGCAELPPSAQMWGLFFITERALYFRHFPRQSWFNSLMSSSGVSADKEVYISVPMERIQDVAVHRESSFLKRLMSSTPPTFSIEYIEADASVQTLSFFVESKTDTFYKVIDSCRA
;
A
#
# COMPACT_ATOMS: atom_id res chain seq x y z
N MET A 1 24.41 -17.95 6.79
CA MET A 1 23.85 -17.11 7.90
C MET A 1 24.11 -15.61 7.71
N ALA A 2 25.13 -15.16 6.97
CA ALA A 2 25.43 -13.73 6.77
C ALA A 2 24.42 -12.96 5.89
N VAL A 3 23.79 -13.61 4.91
CA VAL A 3 22.88 -12.95 3.94
C VAL A 3 21.60 -12.41 4.59
N ARG A 4 21.06 -13.07 5.62
CA ARG A 4 19.83 -12.64 6.30
C ARG A 4 20.02 -11.34 7.09
N ARG A 5 21.15 -11.19 7.80
CA ARG A 5 21.43 -9.98 8.60
C ARG A 5 21.53 -8.72 7.75
N ASN A 6 22.19 -8.82 6.60
CA ASN A 6 22.33 -7.68 5.68
C ASN A 6 20.96 -7.25 5.12
N GLN A 7 20.06 -8.21 4.82
CA GLN A 7 18.72 -7.90 4.35
C GLN A 7 17.86 -7.23 5.42
N ASP A 8 17.97 -7.65 6.69
CA ASP A 8 17.21 -7.05 7.79
C ASP A 8 17.66 -5.60 8.07
N GLU A 9 18.97 -5.34 8.01
CA GLU A 9 19.54 -3.98 8.16
C GLU A 9 19.09 -3.05 7.03
N GLN A 10 19.02 -3.56 5.81
CA GLN A 10 18.56 -2.83 4.64
C GLN A 10 17.07 -2.46 4.73
N VAL A 11 16.24 -3.40 5.18
CA VAL A 11 14.81 -3.13 5.40
C VAL A 11 14.62 -2.11 6.51
N LYS A 12 15.41 -2.18 7.58
CA LYS A 12 15.36 -1.17 8.65
C LYS A 12 15.75 0.21 8.13
N ALA A 13 16.87 0.33 7.42
CA ALA A 13 17.31 1.61 6.86
C ALA A 13 16.27 2.23 5.91
N PHE A 14 15.57 1.41 5.13
CA PHE A 14 14.47 1.87 4.28
C PHE A 14 13.33 2.49 5.09
N TRP A 15 12.90 1.85 6.18
CA TRP A 15 11.84 2.39 7.03
C TRP A 15 12.30 3.61 7.81
N ASP A 16 13.51 3.60 8.38
CA ASP A 16 14.09 4.76 9.07
C ASP A 16 14.09 6.00 8.15
N GLN A 17 14.53 5.84 6.90
CA GLN A 17 14.53 6.91 5.91
C GLN A 17 13.10 7.33 5.52
N THR A 18 12.20 6.37 5.33
CA THR A 18 10.80 6.67 4.97
C THR A 18 10.11 7.45 6.07
N GLU A 19 10.31 7.08 7.34
CA GLU A 19 9.76 7.77 8.50
C GLU A 19 10.38 9.17 8.68
N GLU A 20 11.68 9.32 8.42
CA GLU A 20 12.35 10.62 8.41
C GLU A 20 11.80 11.55 7.31
N GLU A 21 11.59 11.02 6.10
CA GLU A 21 11.01 11.76 4.97
C GLU A 21 9.55 12.18 5.23
N LEU A 22 8.77 11.33 5.90
CA LEU A 22 7.38 11.60 6.25
C LEU A 22 7.25 12.49 7.50
N GLY A 23 8.26 12.48 8.37
CA GLY A 23 8.19 13.07 9.71
C GLY A 23 7.22 12.33 10.65
N GLU A 24 6.87 11.09 10.32
CA GLU A 24 5.86 10.27 11.00
C GLU A 24 6.27 8.80 11.03
N GLU A 25 5.89 8.09 12.10
CA GLU A 25 6.14 6.66 12.22
C GLU A 25 5.14 5.83 11.40
N VAL A 26 5.63 4.73 10.81
CA VAL A 26 4.80 3.77 10.09
C VAL A 26 4.22 2.76 11.06
N ILE A 27 2.91 2.80 11.25
CA ILE A 27 2.17 1.94 12.20
C ILE A 27 2.08 0.50 11.66
N VAL A 28 1.76 0.37 10.38
CA VAL A 28 1.64 -0.95 9.74
C VAL A 28 1.95 -0.85 8.25
N TYR A 29 2.66 -1.86 7.74
CA TYR A 29 2.93 -2.04 6.32
C TYR A 29 2.69 -3.48 5.87
N ALA A 30 2.29 -3.64 4.61
CA ALA A 30 2.12 -4.91 3.94
C ALA A 30 2.23 -4.77 2.41
N MET A 31 2.70 -5.82 1.76
CA MET A 31 2.61 -5.94 0.31
C MET A 31 1.16 -6.15 -0.11
N GLY A 32 0.76 -5.56 -1.24
CA GLY A 32 -0.59 -5.67 -1.74
C GLY A 32 -0.71 -5.34 -3.21
N ARG A 33 -1.89 -5.60 -3.78
CA ARG A 33 -2.21 -5.13 -5.13
C ARG A 33 -3.21 -4.01 -5.07
N CYS A 34 -2.90 -2.94 -5.77
CA CYS A 34 -3.92 -2.01 -6.17
C CYS A 34 -4.72 -2.56 -7.35
N LEU A 35 -6.04 -2.52 -7.19
CA LEU A 35 -7.02 -2.98 -8.18
C LEU A 35 -7.57 -1.80 -8.98
N SER A 36 -7.81 -0.67 -8.33
CA SER A 36 -8.28 0.56 -8.97
C SER A 36 -7.95 1.80 -8.12
N GLY A 37 -7.95 2.97 -8.75
CA GLY A 37 -7.74 4.26 -8.06
C GLY A 37 -6.27 4.63 -7.85
N CYS A 38 -5.31 3.77 -8.24
CA CYS A 38 -3.90 4.05 -8.00
C CYS A 38 -3.15 4.83 -9.08
N ALA A 39 -3.57 4.67 -10.32
CA ALA A 39 -2.96 5.32 -11.46
C ALA A 39 -3.95 5.28 -12.62
N GLU A 40 -3.69 6.10 -13.65
CA GLU A 40 -4.36 6.02 -14.95
C GLU A 40 -3.87 4.79 -15.74
N LEU A 41 -4.02 3.61 -15.15
CA LEU A 41 -3.72 2.34 -15.78
C LEU A 41 -5.00 1.74 -16.38
N PRO A 42 -4.86 0.91 -17.44
CA PRO A 42 -5.99 0.15 -17.96
C PRO A 42 -6.68 -0.64 -16.84
N PRO A 43 -8.01 -0.79 -16.84
CA PRO A 43 -8.75 -1.49 -15.78
C PRO A 43 -8.30 -2.94 -15.50
N SER A 44 -7.54 -3.55 -16.42
CA SER A 44 -6.98 -4.89 -16.30
C SER A 44 -5.57 -4.94 -15.69
N ALA A 45 -4.91 -3.80 -15.52
CA ALA A 45 -3.54 -3.70 -15.01
C ALA A 45 -3.55 -3.54 -13.49
N GLN A 46 -3.50 -4.67 -12.77
CA GLN A 46 -3.28 -4.68 -11.33
C GLN A 46 -1.82 -4.39 -11.00
N MET A 47 -1.59 -3.51 -10.02
CA MET A 47 -0.25 -3.05 -9.66
C MET A 47 0.13 -3.55 -8.27
N TRP A 48 1.23 -4.30 -8.19
CA TRP A 48 1.82 -4.71 -6.92
C TRP A 48 2.58 -3.56 -6.28
N GLY A 49 2.39 -3.33 -4.99
CA GLY A 49 3.14 -2.31 -4.28
C GLY A 49 3.04 -2.48 -2.78
N LEU A 50 3.73 -1.59 -2.09
CA LEU A 50 3.76 -1.54 -0.65
C LEU A 50 2.67 -0.58 -0.17
N PHE A 51 1.76 -1.11 0.64
CA PHE A 51 0.83 -0.33 1.41
C PHE A 51 1.42 -0.10 2.79
N PHE A 52 1.33 1.13 3.28
CA PHE A 52 1.72 1.46 4.64
C PHE A 52 0.87 2.60 5.17
N ILE A 53 0.72 2.64 6.49
CA ILE A 53 -0.16 3.57 7.19
C ILE A 53 0.64 4.29 8.26
N THR A 54 0.48 5.61 8.31
CA THR A 54 0.86 6.47 9.43
C THR A 54 -0.39 6.97 10.15
N GLU A 55 -0.23 7.77 11.20
CA GLU A 55 -1.38 8.41 11.86
C GLU A 55 -2.15 9.34 10.91
N ARG A 56 -1.48 9.96 9.93
CA ARG A 56 -2.09 11.00 9.09
C ARG A 56 -2.55 10.52 7.73
N ALA A 57 -2.01 9.43 7.19
CA ALA A 57 -2.39 8.97 5.85
C ALA A 57 -2.16 7.48 5.60
N LEU A 58 -2.93 6.95 4.66
CA LEU A 58 -2.67 5.70 3.98
C LEU A 58 -1.83 5.97 2.74
N TYR A 59 -0.77 5.19 2.55
CA TYR A 59 0.12 5.32 1.42
C TYR A 59 0.16 4.05 0.58
N PHE A 60 0.35 4.24 -0.72
CA PHE A 60 0.67 3.17 -1.67
C PHE A 60 1.89 3.57 -2.49
N ARG A 61 2.89 2.69 -2.52
CA ARG A 61 4.11 2.86 -3.32
C ARG A 61 4.32 1.66 -4.22
N HIS A 62 4.27 1.87 -5.53
CA HIS A 62 4.64 0.89 -6.53
C HIS A 62 6.12 1.01 -6.89
N PHE A 63 6.83 -0.11 -6.85
CA PHE A 63 8.22 -0.17 -7.26
C PHE A 63 8.34 -0.82 -8.65
N PRO A 64 9.04 -0.18 -9.61
CA PRO A 64 9.30 -0.78 -10.89
C PRO A 64 10.17 -2.05 -10.77
N ARG A 65 9.91 -3.05 -11.63
CA ARG A 65 10.40 -4.44 -11.50
C ARG A 65 11.93 -4.61 -11.43
N GLN A 66 12.75 -3.58 -11.67
CA GLN A 66 14.21 -3.73 -11.76
C GLN A 66 15.04 -3.26 -10.56
N SER A 67 14.52 -2.47 -9.60
CA SER A 67 15.47 -1.72 -8.73
C SER A 67 15.07 -1.43 -7.28
N TRP A 68 14.17 -2.15 -6.61
CA TRP A 68 13.78 -1.76 -5.23
C TRP A 68 14.95 -1.64 -4.22
N PHE A 69 16.06 -2.38 -4.40
CA PHE A 69 17.25 -2.26 -3.55
C PHE A 69 18.43 -1.52 -4.22
N ASN A 70 18.52 -1.53 -5.55
CA ASN A 70 19.61 -0.86 -6.28
C ASN A 70 19.38 0.65 -6.45
N SER A 71 18.13 1.13 -6.39
CA SER A 71 17.80 2.55 -6.61
C SER A 71 18.28 3.47 -5.48
N LEU A 72 18.58 2.95 -4.29
CA LEU A 72 19.15 3.73 -3.18
C LEU A 72 20.64 4.08 -3.40
N MET A 73 21.33 3.45 -4.36
CA MET A 73 22.76 3.72 -4.64
C MET A 73 23.09 4.13 -6.07
N SER A 74 22.16 4.12 -7.02
CA SER A 74 22.48 4.42 -8.43
C SER A 74 21.64 5.53 -9.03
N SER A 75 22.20 6.74 -9.07
CA SER A 75 21.87 7.77 -10.05
C SER A 75 22.40 7.32 -11.42
N SER A 76 21.69 6.45 -12.13
CA SER A 76 21.93 6.16 -13.56
C SER A 76 20.72 5.47 -14.18
N GLY A 77 20.17 6.11 -15.22
CA GLY A 77 18.89 5.75 -15.82
C GLY A 77 18.86 4.40 -16.54
N VAL A 78 17.74 3.70 -16.38
CA VAL A 78 17.24 2.62 -17.24
C VAL A 78 15.70 2.67 -17.20
N SER A 79 15.10 2.68 -18.39
CA SER A 79 13.68 2.59 -18.80
C SER A 79 12.57 2.74 -17.74
N ALA A 80 11.76 3.80 -17.93
CA ALA A 80 10.70 4.30 -17.05
C ALA A 80 9.46 3.38 -16.96
N ASP A 81 9.51 2.41 -16.07
CA ASP A 81 8.31 1.98 -15.36
C ASP A 81 8.10 3.01 -14.23
N LYS A 82 7.02 3.80 -14.32
CA LYS A 82 6.84 4.99 -13.47
C LYS A 82 6.59 4.55 -12.04
N GLU A 83 7.39 5.06 -11.11
CA GLU A 83 7.07 4.96 -9.69
C GLU A 83 5.71 5.61 -9.45
N VAL A 84 4.77 4.84 -8.91
CA VAL A 84 3.44 5.34 -8.54
C VAL A 84 3.45 5.48 -7.02
N TYR A 85 3.21 6.71 -6.56
CA TYR A 85 3.11 7.03 -5.15
C TYR A 85 1.80 7.74 -4.89
N ILE A 86 1.06 7.26 -3.89
CA ILE A 86 -0.24 7.79 -3.51
C ILE A 86 -0.24 7.99 -2.02
N SER A 87 -0.84 9.09 -1.60
CA SER A 87 -1.15 9.39 -0.22
C SER A 87 -2.64 9.75 -0.15
N VAL A 88 -3.38 9.01 0.67
CA VAL A 88 -4.77 9.29 1.01
C VAL A 88 -4.78 9.73 2.48
N PRO A 89 -4.95 11.05 2.75
CA PRO A 89 -5.03 11.56 4.12
C PRO A 89 -6.21 10.94 4.87
N MET A 90 -6.00 10.55 6.13
CA MET A 90 -7.02 9.91 6.97
C MET A 90 -8.27 10.79 7.11
N GLU A 91 -8.07 12.10 7.27
CA GLU A 91 -9.13 13.11 7.36
C GLU A 91 -10.03 13.19 6.11
N ARG A 92 -9.55 12.69 4.95
CA ARG A 92 -10.30 12.69 3.69
C ARG A 92 -11.05 11.38 3.45
N ILE A 93 -10.81 10.35 4.26
CA ILE A 93 -11.45 9.05 4.11
C ILE A 93 -12.87 9.07 4.71
N GLN A 94 -13.87 9.01 3.83
CA GLN A 94 -15.28 9.01 4.20
C GLN A 94 -15.77 7.62 4.63
N ASP A 95 -15.40 6.57 3.89
CA ASP A 95 -15.82 5.21 4.19
C ASP A 95 -14.72 4.19 3.90
N VAL A 96 -14.76 3.09 4.66
CA VAL A 96 -13.81 1.98 4.54
C VAL A 96 -14.58 0.67 4.65
N ALA A 97 -14.71 -0.02 3.53
CA ALA A 97 -15.33 -1.32 3.46
C ALA A 97 -14.28 -2.42 3.24
N VAL A 98 -14.44 -3.55 3.93
CA VAL A 98 -13.64 -4.75 3.70
C VAL A 98 -14.54 -5.86 3.19
N HIS A 99 -14.42 -6.17 1.90
CA HIS A 99 -15.16 -7.25 1.27
C HIS A 99 -14.44 -8.57 1.52
N ARG A 100 -15.02 -9.39 2.39
CA ARG A 100 -14.63 -10.79 2.62
C ARG A 100 -15.68 -11.67 1.98
N GLU A 101 -15.29 -12.68 1.20
CA GLU A 101 -16.26 -13.71 0.80
C GLU A 101 -16.86 -14.34 2.06
N SER A 102 -18.19 -14.26 2.18
CA SER A 102 -18.94 -14.65 3.39
C SER A 102 -19.01 -16.16 3.60
N SER A 103 -18.64 -16.96 2.60
CA SER A 103 -18.83 -18.41 2.61
C SER A 103 -17.50 -19.13 2.84
N PHE A 104 -17.32 -19.70 4.03
CA PHE A 104 -16.17 -20.57 4.38
C PHE A 104 -15.92 -21.68 3.34
N LEU A 105 -16.98 -22.23 2.73
CA LEU A 105 -16.89 -23.25 1.68
C LEU A 105 -16.38 -22.68 0.35
N LYS A 106 -16.71 -21.43 0.01
CA LYS A 106 -16.18 -20.76 -1.17
C LYS A 106 -14.72 -20.36 -0.96
N ARG A 107 -14.33 -19.90 0.24
CA ARG A 107 -12.94 -19.58 0.57
C ARG A 107 -11.95 -20.76 0.38
N LEU A 108 -12.43 -22.00 0.45
CA LEU A 108 -11.60 -23.19 0.18
C LEU A 108 -11.50 -23.53 -1.33
N MET A 109 -12.44 -23.04 -2.16
CA MET A 109 -12.49 -23.29 -3.61
C MET A 109 -12.13 -22.06 -4.47
N SER A 110 -12.34 -20.85 -3.95
CA SER A 110 -11.97 -19.55 -4.53
C SER A 110 -11.00 -18.85 -3.58
N SER A 111 -9.78 -18.65 -4.05
CA SER A 111 -8.69 -17.99 -3.34
C SER A 111 -8.79 -16.46 -3.37
N THR A 112 -9.99 -15.89 -3.42
CA THR A 112 -10.17 -14.45 -3.57
C THR A 112 -9.73 -13.75 -2.28
N PRO A 113 -8.66 -12.93 -2.30
CA PRO A 113 -8.19 -12.26 -1.10
C PRO A 113 -9.20 -11.20 -0.63
N PRO A 114 -9.27 -10.91 0.69
CA PRO A 114 -10.07 -9.81 1.21
C PRO A 114 -9.70 -8.50 0.53
N THR A 115 -10.68 -7.78 0.01
CA THR A 115 -10.46 -6.52 -0.72
C THR A 115 -10.95 -5.33 0.10
N PHE A 116 -10.11 -4.31 0.23
CA PHE A 116 -10.44 -3.01 0.77
C PHE A 116 -11.03 -2.13 -0.33
N SER A 117 -12.08 -1.39 0.02
CA SER A 117 -12.62 -0.27 -0.75
C SER A 117 -12.62 0.95 0.16
N ILE A 118 -11.88 1.99 -0.24
CA ILE A 118 -11.78 3.25 0.50
C ILE A 118 -12.39 4.35 -0.35
N GLU A 119 -13.43 4.97 0.17
CA GLU A 119 -14.01 6.17 -0.41
C GLU A 119 -13.41 7.40 0.25
N TYR A 120 -12.86 8.32 -0.55
CA TYR A 120 -12.22 9.52 -0.04
C TYR A 120 -12.52 10.75 -0.91
N ILE A 121 -12.40 11.92 -0.30
CA ILE A 121 -12.57 13.21 -1.00
C ILE A 121 -11.21 13.66 -1.50
N GLU A 122 -11.11 13.96 -2.79
CA GLU A 122 -9.90 14.52 -3.38
C GLU A 122 -9.86 16.05 -3.20
N ALA A 123 -8.71 16.68 -3.46
CA ALA A 123 -8.54 18.12 -3.30
C ALA A 123 -9.54 18.98 -4.13
N ASP A 124 -10.06 18.44 -5.23
CA ASP A 124 -11.07 19.07 -6.08
C ASP A 124 -12.53 18.82 -5.61
N ALA A 125 -12.69 18.25 -4.40
CA ALA A 125 -13.95 17.81 -3.82
C ALA A 125 -14.65 16.65 -4.58
N SER A 126 -13.97 16.01 -5.53
CA SER A 126 -14.47 14.77 -6.14
C SER A 126 -14.38 13.60 -5.17
N VAL A 127 -15.34 12.69 -5.26
CA VAL A 127 -15.30 11.43 -4.50
C VAL A 127 -14.58 10.39 -5.35
N GLN A 128 -13.53 9.80 -4.80
CA GLN A 128 -12.74 8.76 -5.42
C GLN A 128 -12.80 7.47 -4.61
N THR A 129 -12.62 6.34 -5.29
CA THR A 129 -12.61 5.02 -4.66
C THR A 129 -11.29 4.31 -4.95
N LEU A 130 -10.52 4.07 -3.89
CA LEU A 130 -9.31 3.26 -3.91
C LEU A 130 -9.66 1.81 -3.55
N SER A 131 -9.41 0.88 -4.46
CA SER A 131 -9.62 -0.56 -4.21
C SER A 131 -8.30 -1.32 -4.23
N PHE A 132 -8.04 -2.12 -3.20
CA PHE A 132 -6.81 -2.89 -3.07
C PHE A 132 -6.98 -4.11 -2.18
N PHE A 133 -6.02 -5.03 -2.21
CA PHE A 133 -5.87 -6.03 -1.15
C PHE A 133 -4.43 -6.05 -0.64
N VAL A 134 -4.27 -6.48 0.61
CA VAL A 134 -2.95 -6.74 1.22
C VAL A 134 -2.80 -8.25 1.43
N GLU A 135 -1.59 -8.77 1.22
CA GLU A 135 -1.30 -10.20 1.36
C GLU A 135 -1.36 -10.69 2.81
N SER A 136 -1.12 -9.79 3.76
CA SER A 136 -1.06 -10.10 5.18
C SER A 136 -1.60 -8.94 6.02
N LYS A 137 -1.81 -9.20 7.31
CA LYS A 137 -2.21 -8.19 8.31
C LYS A 137 -3.52 -7.45 7.97
N THR A 138 -4.43 -8.05 7.20
CA THR A 138 -5.73 -7.45 6.81
C THR A 138 -6.51 -6.89 8.01
N ASP A 139 -6.65 -7.67 9.09
CA ASP A 139 -7.37 -7.21 10.29
C ASP A 139 -6.66 -6.06 10.99
N THR A 140 -5.32 -6.08 11.03
CA THR A 140 -4.52 -4.99 11.60
C THR A 140 -4.64 -3.72 10.76
N PHE A 141 -4.53 -3.84 9.44
CA PHE A 141 -4.74 -2.73 8.50
C PHE A 141 -6.09 -2.07 8.71
N TYR A 142 -7.16 -2.86 8.74
CA TYR A 142 -8.50 -2.32 8.96
C TYR A 142 -8.61 -1.59 10.30
N LYS A 143 -8.12 -2.20 11.39
CA LYS A 143 -8.16 -1.58 12.72
C LYS A 143 -7.36 -0.28 12.79
N VAL A 144 -6.20 -0.20 12.14
CA VAL A 144 -5.37 1.01 12.15
C VAL A 144 -6.07 2.12 11.37
N ILE A 145 -6.60 1.82 10.18
CA ILE A 145 -7.35 2.82 9.39
C ILE A 145 -8.55 3.34 10.20
N ASP A 146 -9.30 2.44 10.85
CA ASP A 146 -10.47 2.81 11.65
C ASP A 146 -10.09 3.69 12.85
N SER A 147 -9.02 3.33 13.58
CA SER A 147 -8.52 4.10 14.73
C SER A 147 -7.97 5.47 14.36
N CYS A 148 -7.27 5.62 13.22
CA CYS A 148 -6.67 6.89 12.79
C CYS A 148 -7.69 7.86 12.19
N ARG A 149 -8.94 7.42 11.95
CA ARG A 149 -10.04 8.25 11.46
C ARG A 149 -10.91 8.83 12.59
N ALA A 150 -10.76 8.34 13.81
CA ALA A 150 -11.53 8.73 14.99
C ALA A 150 -11.04 10.05 15.60
#